data_AF-A0A354IBM7-F1
#
_entry.id   AF-A0A354IBM7-F1
#
_cell.length_a   1.000
_cell.length_b   1.000
_cell.length_c   1.000
_cell.angle_alpha   90.00
_cell.angle_beta   90.00
_cell.angle_gamma   90.00
#
_symmetry.space_group_name_H-M   'P 1'
#
loop_
_entity.id
_entity.type
_entity.pdbx_description
1 polymer ?
#
loop_
_entity_poly.entity_id
_entity_poly.type
_entity_poly.pdbx_seq_one_letter_code
_entity_poly.pdbx_strand_id
1 'polypeptide(L)'
;VLLLFISFLLSREASKKTIVEMMAGENKYRSTGKIYSLKSKSLLGILTNRFIFCSPKNLFAIVLSIAVGGVLVLSTNYITINSRLNNEMAVHSGDDLSSDIKISIGSEEMFDYGVTQAQLRQIENLSGVASVSGFRYFIGEFPVTEEQLKWKEFWPEIAHEPGWEQTADIMNRFHGEITKTDEGYKIKTNLYGYDRESLDTLKDFILDGEINPDKMEAENGIILRTLVDAQNNHDGLDIRPGDTVTLKTLNNLNVDKELLWFEGEEEEYQEKEFKVLAIVSDSIIHNTENIGDSPAVIMTNQQMHKLYQIENYNMLTVGKEKQGDKEVLSQIQTILSDTGHVKIVDNSLSIQMKNAGIRRAELLLYSISVLLMVIALFHVINTMFHLLEARRYSFAVLRAMGITETDFYKMLIRQALKYAALTCTAIFVIYIGIVQRVISHMLVHVYTYMNQLQGVSPGAVILVIAGIVFMFLFSVTITARQILRLNIVEELKK
;
A
#
# COMPACT_ATOMS: atom_id res chain seq x y z
N VAL A 1 6.14 10.84 -32.55
CA VAL A 1 5.45 9.61 -33.03
C VAL A 1 3.92 9.76 -33.01
N LEU A 2 3.29 10.06 -31.87
CA LEU A 2 1.82 10.17 -31.76
C LEU A 2 1.21 11.24 -32.71
N LEU A 3 1.83 12.41 -32.82
CA LEU A 3 1.42 13.47 -33.74
C LEU A 3 1.50 13.04 -35.21
N LEU A 4 2.54 12.30 -35.60
CA LEU A 4 2.68 11.78 -36.97
C LEU A 4 1.58 10.75 -37.27
N PHE A 5 1.21 9.92 -36.30
CA PHE A 5 0.14 8.95 -36.43
C PHE A 5 -1.24 9.64 -36.54
N ILE A 6 -1.50 10.68 -35.74
CA ILE A 6 -2.72 11.48 -35.82
C ILE A 6 -2.79 12.22 -37.17
N SER A 7 -1.69 12.86 -37.60
CA SER A 7 -1.62 13.51 -38.92
C SER A 7 -1.82 12.53 -40.07
N PHE A 8 -1.28 11.31 -39.96
CA PHE A 8 -1.50 10.25 -40.96
C PHE A 8 -2.97 9.80 -41.02
N LEU A 9 -3.61 9.61 -39.86
CA LEU A 9 -5.04 9.26 -39.79
C LEU A 9 -5.93 10.38 -40.36
N LEU A 10 -5.66 11.63 -39.99
CA LEU A 10 -6.38 12.80 -40.50
C LEU A 10 -6.17 12.97 -42.01
N SER A 11 -4.94 12.79 -42.51
CA SER A 11 -4.63 12.84 -43.93
C SER A 11 -5.35 11.73 -44.72
N ARG A 12 -5.47 10.54 -44.14
CA ARG A 12 -6.17 9.40 -44.75
C ARG A 12 -7.70 9.55 -44.72
N GLU A 13 -8.24 10.23 -43.71
CA GLU A 13 -9.68 10.56 -43.65
C GLU A 13 -10.02 11.71 -44.60
N ALA A 14 -9.13 12.70 -44.74
CA ALA A 14 -9.26 13.80 -45.68
C ALA A 14 -9.17 13.33 -47.15
N SER A 15 -8.27 12.40 -47.47
CA SER A 15 -8.12 11.88 -48.85
C SER A 15 -9.28 11.03 -49.34
N LYS A 16 -10.19 10.60 -48.44
CA LYS A 16 -11.39 9.84 -48.78
C LYS A 16 -12.60 10.71 -49.14
N LYS A 17 -12.56 12.02 -48.87
CA LYS A 17 -13.67 12.93 -49.16
C LYS A 17 -13.41 13.68 -50.45
N THR A 18 -14.43 13.80 -51.30
CA THR A 18 -14.34 14.64 -52.50
C THR A 18 -14.44 16.12 -52.12
N ILE A 19 -13.84 17.01 -52.93
CA ILE A 19 -13.86 18.47 -52.71
C ILE A 19 -15.30 18.99 -52.58
N VAL A 20 -16.24 18.39 -53.30
CA VAL A 20 -17.68 18.70 -53.23
C VAL A 20 -18.29 18.32 -51.88
N GLU A 21 -17.92 17.17 -51.30
CA GLU A 21 -18.35 16.77 -49.95
C GLU A 21 -17.72 17.61 -48.83
N MET A 22 -16.51 18.15 -49.06
CA MET A 22 -15.89 19.09 -48.12
C MET A 22 -16.53 20.48 -48.18
N MET A 23 -16.92 20.95 -49.37
CA MET A 23 -17.57 22.26 -49.56
C MET A 23 -19.06 22.28 -49.20
N ALA A 24 -19.77 21.15 -49.31
CA ALA A 24 -21.21 21.09 -49.03
C ALA A 24 -21.57 21.27 -47.54
N GLY A 25 -20.59 21.24 -46.63
CA GLY A 25 -20.85 21.11 -45.19
C GLY A 25 -21.59 19.80 -44.88
N GLU A 26 -21.73 19.42 -43.61
CA GLU A 26 -22.49 18.21 -43.23
C GLU A 26 -24.01 18.34 -43.46
N ASN A 27 -24.47 18.82 -44.61
CA ASN A 27 -25.89 18.83 -44.96
C ASN A 27 -26.31 17.49 -45.57
N LYS A 28 -26.31 16.44 -44.74
CA LYS A 28 -27.11 15.23 -45.00
C LYS A 28 -28.59 15.54 -44.75
N TYR A 29 -29.19 16.37 -45.60
CA TYR A 29 -30.64 16.54 -45.70
C TYR A 29 -31.26 15.34 -46.43
N ARG A 30 -31.19 14.16 -45.82
CA ARG A 30 -32.03 12.99 -46.12
C ARG A 30 -31.98 12.01 -44.96
N SER A 31 -32.63 12.39 -43.86
CA SER A 31 -33.09 11.43 -42.86
C SER A 31 -34.59 11.36 -42.98
N THR A 32 -35.11 10.17 -43.29
CA THR A 32 -36.50 9.82 -43.01
C THR A 32 -36.82 10.19 -41.55
N GLY A 33 -38.00 10.77 -41.31
CA GLY A 33 -38.40 11.24 -39.98
C GLY A 33 -38.32 10.10 -38.97
N LYS A 34 -37.42 10.21 -37.98
CA LYS A 34 -37.23 9.22 -36.92
C LYS A 34 -38.04 9.65 -35.70
N ILE A 35 -38.95 8.81 -35.23
CA ILE A 35 -39.73 9.07 -34.01
C ILE A 35 -38.85 8.77 -32.80
N TYR A 36 -38.59 9.79 -31.97
CA TYR A 36 -37.68 9.68 -30.82
C TYR A 36 -38.36 9.27 -29.52
N SER A 37 -39.68 9.41 -29.40
CA SER A 37 -40.44 8.99 -28.23
C SER A 37 -41.91 8.88 -28.57
N LEU A 38 -42.53 7.79 -28.10
CA LEU A 38 -43.98 7.57 -28.19
C LEU A 38 -44.69 7.74 -26.83
N LYS A 39 -43.93 7.84 -25.73
CA LYS A 39 -44.47 7.76 -24.35
C LYS A 39 -44.02 8.88 -23.40
N SER A 40 -42.99 9.68 -23.72
CA SER A 40 -42.47 10.68 -22.78
C SER A 40 -43.20 12.02 -22.87
N LYS A 41 -43.61 12.59 -21.72
CA LYS A 41 -44.36 13.86 -21.65
C LYS A 41 -43.53 15.14 -21.84
N SER A 42 -42.19 15.08 -21.90
CA SER A 42 -41.32 16.28 -21.96
C SER A 42 -40.45 16.35 -23.22
N LEU A 43 -40.76 17.30 -24.11
CA LEU A 43 -39.97 17.61 -25.31
C LEU A 43 -38.50 17.94 -24.96
N LEU A 44 -38.29 18.73 -23.91
CA LEU A 44 -36.95 19.11 -23.44
C LEU A 44 -36.12 17.92 -22.99
N GLY A 45 -36.74 16.91 -22.37
CA GLY A 45 -36.06 15.67 -21.97
C GLY A 45 -35.57 14.86 -23.17
N ILE A 46 -36.40 14.74 -24.22
CA ILE A 46 -36.05 14.07 -25.47
C ILE A 46 -34.91 14.81 -26.17
N LEU A 47 -35.03 16.14 -26.28
CA LEU A 47 -34.00 17.00 -26.88
C LEU A 47 -32.67 16.87 -26.14
N THR A 48 -32.69 16.90 -24.81
CA THR A 48 -31.50 16.69 -23.95
C THR A 48 -30.80 15.37 -24.29
N ASN A 49 -31.53 14.26 -24.40
CA ASN A 49 -30.92 12.96 -24.76
C ASN A 49 -30.38 12.96 -26.19
N ARG A 50 -31.16 13.45 -27.15
CA ARG A 50 -30.74 13.53 -28.55
C ARG A 50 -29.46 14.37 -28.68
N PHE A 51 -29.40 15.48 -27.99
CA PHE A 51 -28.24 16.37 -27.95
C PHE A 51 -26.99 15.69 -27.39
N ILE A 52 -27.10 14.79 -26.42
CA ILE A 52 -25.92 14.05 -25.93
C ILE A 52 -25.49 12.98 -26.94
N PHE A 53 -26.44 12.21 -27.48
CA PHE A 53 -26.13 11.01 -28.27
C PHE A 53 -25.99 11.24 -29.78
N CYS A 54 -26.33 12.42 -30.31
CA CYS A 54 -26.14 12.72 -31.74
C CYS A 54 -24.67 12.80 -32.16
N SER A 55 -23.74 13.04 -31.24
CA SER A 55 -22.30 13.16 -31.52
C SER A 55 -21.48 12.24 -30.60
N PRO A 56 -21.51 10.91 -30.81
CA PRO A 56 -20.88 9.94 -29.91
C PRO A 56 -19.35 10.13 -29.80
N LYS A 57 -18.68 10.58 -30.87
CA LYS A 57 -17.25 10.89 -30.86
C LYS A 57 -16.92 12.01 -29.85
N ASN A 58 -17.69 13.10 -29.87
CA ASN A 58 -17.49 14.24 -28.96
C ASN A 58 -17.83 13.86 -27.52
N LEU A 59 -18.91 13.10 -27.31
CA LEU A 59 -19.26 12.56 -25.99
C LEU A 59 -18.09 11.73 -25.41
N PHE A 60 -17.56 10.80 -26.21
CA PHE A 60 -16.44 9.96 -25.80
C PHE A 60 -15.19 10.78 -25.45
N ALA A 61 -14.83 11.76 -26.30
CA ALA A 61 -13.66 12.62 -26.05
C ALA A 61 -13.79 13.45 -24.75
N ILE A 62 -14.98 14.01 -24.47
CA ILE A 62 -15.25 14.78 -23.24
C ILE A 62 -15.13 13.87 -22.02
N VAL A 63 -15.84 12.74 -22.06
CA VAL A 63 -15.88 11.78 -20.96
C VAL A 63 -14.47 11.27 -20.66
N LEU A 64 -13.73 10.86 -21.68
CA LEU A 64 -12.37 10.33 -21.53
C LEU A 64 -11.40 11.39 -20.97
N SER A 65 -11.43 12.62 -21.51
CA SER A 65 -10.54 13.70 -21.07
C SER A 65 -10.70 14.01 -19.57
N ILE A 66 -11.94 14.11 -19.08
CA ILE A 66 -12.21 14.36 -17.66
C ILE A 66 -11.96 13.10 -16.83
N ALA A 67 -12.25 11.92 -17.38
CA ALA A 67 -12.05 10.66 -16.68
C ALA A 67 -10.57 10.44 -16.33
N VAL A 68 -9.64 10.79 -17.21
CA VAL A 68 -8.20 10.71 -16.93
C VAL A 68 -7.82 11.53 -15.69
N GLY A 69 -8.33 12.76 -15.56
CA GLY A 69 -8.09 13.60 -14.38
C GLY A 69 -8.66 12.99 -13.10
N GLY A 70 -9.91 12.51 -13.15
CA GLY A 70 -10.55 11.87 -11.99
C GLY A 70 -9.84 10.58 -11.55
N VAL A 71 -9.43 9.74 -12.51
CA VAL A 71 -8.64 8.53 -12.26
C VAL A 71 -7.31 8.89 -11.58
N LEU A 72 -6.60 9.92 -12.03
CA LEU A 72 -5.32 10.33 -11.43
C LEU A 72 -5.45 10.79 -9.97
N VAL A 73 -6.54 11.49 -9.63
CA VAL A 73 -6.83 11.90 -8.24
C VAL A 73 -7.08 10.67 -7.37
N LEU A 74 -7.90 9.71 -7.84
CA LEU A 74 -8.17 8.48 -7.10
C LEU A 74 -6.91 7.62 -6.96
N SER A 75 -6.09 7.52 -8.00
CA SER A 75 -4.79 6.82 -7.96
C SER A 75 -3.83 7.45 -6.95
N THR A 76 -3.75 8.79 -6.94
CA THR A 76 -2.94 9.52 -5.96
C THR A 76 -3.39 9.23 -4.53
N ASN A 77 -4.71 9.28 -4.28
CA ASN A 77 -5.24 8.98 -2.95
C ASN A 77 -4.96 7.54 -2.54
N TYR A 78 -5.17 6.59 -3.45
CA TYR A 78 -4.89 5.17 -3.23
C TYR A 78 -3.42 4.91 -2.89
N ILE A 79 -2.50 5.45 -3.70
CA ILE A 79 -1.06 5.33 -3.45
C ILE A 79 -0.74 5.98 -2.10
N THR A 80 -1.20 7.20 -1.85
CA THR A 80 -0.89 7.94 -0.62
C THR A 80 -1.35 7.20 0.64
N ILE A 81 -2.58 6.70 0.66
CA ILE A 81 -3.12 5.95 1.81
C ILE A 81 -2.30 4.69 2.05
N ASN A 82 -2.07 3.91 0.99
CA ASN A 82 -1.33 2.66 1.12
C ASN A 82 0.15 2.89 1.43
N SER A 83 0.78 3.95 0.92
CA SER A 83 2.16 4.33 1.28
C SER A 83 2.27 4.77 2.73
N ARG A 84 1.26 5.48 3.26
CA ARG A 84 1.24 5.87 4.66
C ARG A 84 1.06 4.66 5.57
N LEU A 85 0.08 3.81 5.27
CA LEU A 85 -0.15 2.56 6.01
C LEU A 85 1.07 1.67 5.97
N ASN A 86 1.68 1.49 4.79
CA ASN A 86 2.91 0.72 4.66
C ASN A 86 4.07 1.33 5.45
N ASN A 87 4.17 2.66 5.50
CA ASN A 87 5.19 3.30 6.31
C ASN A 87 4.92 3.16 7.82
N GLU A 88 3.67 3.22 8.26
CA GLU A 88 3.29 2.93 9.64
C GLU A 88 3.64 1.48 9.99
N MET A 89 3.30 0.51 9.13
CA MET A 89 3.69 -0.90 9.32
C MET A 89 5.20 -1.10 9.28
N ALA A 90 5.93 -0.45 8.36
CA ALA A 90 7.40 -0.51 8.29
C ALA A 90 8.09 0.20 9.46
N VAL A 91 7.36 1.01 10.23
CA VAL A 91 7.80 1.56 11.51
C VAL A 91 7.42 0.63 12.66
N HIS A 92 6.61 -0.40 12.44
CA HIS A 92 6.28 -1.42 13.43
C HIS A 92 6.90 -2.80 13.13
N SER A 93 7.50 -2.97 11.95
CA SER A 93 8.27 -4.15 11.56
C SER A 93 9.69 -4.07 12.07
N GLY A 94 10.34 -5.23 12.27
CA GLY A 94 11.63 -5.41 12.93
C GLY A 94 12.84 -4.73 12.28
N ASP A 95 12.63 -4.02 11.18
CA ASP A 95 13.55 -3.08 10.56
C ASP A 95 14.16 -2.14 11.61
N ASP A 96 15.33 -1.59 11.26
CA ASP A 96 16.07 -0.64 12.09
C ASP A 96 15.27 0.61 12.47
N LEU A 97 14.07 0.84 11.92
CA LEU A 97 13.20 2.00 12.21
C LEU A 97 11.93 1.66 13.00
N SER A 98 11.83 0.44 13.56
CA SER A 98 10.69 -0.07 14.36
C SER A 98 10.29 0.78 15.57
N SER A 99 11.18 1.61 16.07
CA SER A 99 11.00 2.36 17.31
C SER A 99 11.92 3.57 17.36
N ASP A 100 11.57 4.56 18.17
CA ASP A 100 12.39 5.76 18.35
C ASP A 100 13.76 5.41 18.93
N ILE A 101 13.81 4.48 19.90
CA ILE A 101 15.06 3.91 20.40
C ILE A 101 14.96 2.38 20.40
N LYS A 102 15.92 1.72 19.75
CA LYS A 102 16.14 0.28 19.83
C LYS A 102 17.35 0.02 20.71
N ILE A 103 17.21 -0.90 21.66
CA ILE A 103 18.27 -1.32 22.56
C ILE A 103 18.47 -2.81 22.34
N SER A 104 19.68 -3.19 21.97
CA SER A 104 20.10 -4.58 21.83
C SER A 104 21.25 -4.84 22.79
N ILE A 105 21.20 -5.96 23.49
CA ILE A 105 22.22 -6.36 24.45
C ILE A 105 22.86 -7.60 23.87
N GLY A 106 24.04 -7.40 23.29
CA GLY A 106 24.79 -8.45 22.64
C GLY A 106 25.63 -9.20 23.67
N SER A 107 25.37 -10.49 23.85
CA SER A 107 26.32 -11.40 24.48
C SER A 107 26.45 -12.61 23.59
N GLU A 108 27.63 -12.82 23.00
CA GLU A 108 27.89 -13.97 22.12
C GLU A 108 27.89 -15.29 22.91
N GLU A 109 27.99 -15.22 24.23
CA GLU A 109 28.22 -16.37 25.11
C GLU A 109 27.12 -16.54 26.15
N MET A 110 26.24 -15.53 26.40
CA MET A 110 25.32 -15.57 27.54
C MET A 110 23.92 -15.02 27.20
N PHE A 111 22.97 -15.92 26.91
CA PHE A 111 21.62 -15.54 26.44
C PHE A 111 20.70 -14.94 27.50
N ASP A 112 20.92 -15.23 28.79
CA ASP A 112 20.18 -14.62 29.91
C ASP A 112 20.76 -13.26 30.35
N TYR A 113 21.82 -12.78 29.70
CA TYR A 113 22.39 -11.48 30.05
C TYR A 113 21.54 -10.36 29.44
N GLY A 114 21.01 -9.45 30.28
CA GLY A 114 20.15 -8.38 29.79
C GLY A 114 19.60 -7.45 30.86
N VAL A 115 18.55 -6.72 30.48
CA VAL A 115 17.79 -5.81 31.32
C VAL A 115 16.86 -6.58 32.24
N THR A 116 16.95 -6.31 33.53
CA THR A 116 16.04 -6.88 34.52
C THR A 116 14.64 -6.27 34.42
N GLN A 117 13.62 -6.97 34.92
CA GLN A 117 12.26 -6.41 35.05
C GLN A 117 12.22 -5.09 35.84
N ALA A 118 13.10 -4.91 36.82
CA ALA A 118 13.18 -3.69 37.61
C ALA A 118 13.70 -2.50 36.79
N GLN A 119 14.76 -2.71 36.00
CA GLN A 119 15.30 -1.70 35.08
C GLN A 119 14.30 -1.37 33.96
N LEU A 120 13.61 -2.37 33.40
CA LEU A 120 12.54 -2.15 32.40
C LEU A 120 11.47 -1.19 32.95
N ARG A 121 10.98 -1.44 34.17
CA ARG A 121 10.02 -0.57 34.85
C ARG A 121 10.57 0.83 35.15
N GLN A 122 11.86 0.96 35.43
CA GLN A 122 12.46 2.30 35.60
C GLN A 122 12.42 3.08 34.30
N ILE A 123 12.68 2.44 33.16
CA ILE A 123 12.61 3.06 31.82
C ILE A 123 11.15 3.43 31.49
N GLU A 124 10.19 2.53 31.74
CA GLU A 124 8.75 2.79 31.54
C GLU A 124 8.26 4.04 32.30
N ASN A 125 8.82 4.32 33.47
CA ASN A 125 8.41 5.44 34.32
C ASN A 125 9.18 6.75 34.06
N LEU A 126 10.07 6.78 33.06
CA LEU A 126 10.78 8.01 32.70
C LEU A 126 9.83 9.04 32.07
N SER A 127 10.02 10.31 32.43
CA SER A 127 9.29 11.41 31.80
C SER A 127 9.68 11.51 30.32
N GLY A 128 8.69 11.52 29.42
CA GLY A 128 8.90 11.60 27.97
C GLY A 128 8.95 10.25 27.24
N VAL A 129 8.80 9.12 27.96
CA VAL A 129 8.62 7.79 27.38
C VAL A 129 7.12 7.51 27.21
N ALA A 130 6.72 7.15 25.98
CA ALA A 130 5.33 6.82 25.66
C ALA A 130 5.03 5.32 25.81
N SER A 131 5.98 4.47 25.42
CA SER A 131 5.87 3.01 25.51
C SER A 131 7.25 2.37 25.60
N VAL A 132 7.30 1.19 26.22
CA VAL A 132 8.50 0.34 26.28
C VAL A 132 8.04 -1.09 26.07
N SER A 133 8.71 -1.83 25.19
CA SER A 133 8.49 -3.26 25.00
C SER A 133 9.78 -4.02 25.24
N GLY A 134 9.70 -5.05 26.08
CA GLY A 134 10.83 -5.90 26.43
C GLY A 134 10.73 -7.25 25.73
N PHE A 135 11.79 -7.63 25.03
CA PHE A 135 11.86 -8.88 24.28
C PHE A 135 12.95 -9.79 24.84
N ARG A 136 12.63 -11.08 24.86
CA ARG A 136 13.60 -12.15 25.13
C ARG A 136 14.02 -12.76 23.82
N TYR A 137 15.30 -13.06 23.67
CA TYR A 137 15.87 -13.68 22.47
C TYR A 137 16.59 -14.96 22.84
N PHE A 138 16.44 -15.96 21.98
CA PHE A 138 17.23 -17.18 22.01
C PHE A 138 17.42 -17.70 20.58
N ILE A 139 18.16 -18.79 20.46
CA ILE A 139 18.50 -19.39 19.19
C ILE A 139 18.12 -20.86 19.20
N GLY A 140 17.72 -21.36 18.04
CA GLY A 140 17.33 -22.74 17.87
C GLY A 140 17.59 -23.24 16.47
N GLU A 141 17.26 -24.49 16.23
CA GLU A 141 17.27 -25.17 14.95
C GLU A 141 15.99 -25.99 14.84
N PHE A 142 15.34 -25.97 13.67
CA PHE A 142 14.26 -26.91 13.39
C PHE A 142 14.48 -27.64 12.06
N PRO A 143 14.14 -28.93 12.01
CA PRO A 143 14.21 -29.70 10.77
C PRO A 143 13.03 -29.35 9.85
N VAL A 144 13.29 -29.38 8.55
CA VAL A 144 12.30 -29.27 7.48
C VAL A 144 12.55 -30.34 6.43
N THR A 145 11.49 -30.94 5.93
CA THR A 145 11.57 -31.95 4.87
C THR A 145 11.87 -31.31 3.50
N GLU A 146 12.31 -32.14 2.55
CA GLU A 146 12.50 -31.76 1.14
C GLU A 146 11.24 -31.16 0.48
N GLU A 147 10.04 -31.59 0.91
CA GLU A 147 8.77 -31.08 0.37
C GLU A 147 8.37 -29.74 0.99
N GLN A 148 8.76 -29.49 2.25
CA GLN A 148 8.42 -28.27 2.97
C GLN A 148 9.26 -27.07 2.52
N LEU A 149 10.55 -27.27 2.21
CA LEU A 149 11.43 -26.20 1.74
C LEU A 149 11.38 -26.06 0.22
N LYS A 150 10.61 -25.09 -0.27
CA LYS A 150 10.45 -24.83 -1.70
C LYS A 150 11.57 -23.96 -2.27
N TRP A 151 11.99 -22.93 -1.54
CA TRP A 151 12.99 -21.97 -2.03
C TRP A 151 14.41 -22.34 -1.58
N LYS A 152 14.98 -23.34 -2.24
CA LYS A 152 16.37 -23.76 -1.99
C LYS A 152 17.38 -22.70 -2.44
N GLU A 153 17.05 -21.99 -3.51
CA GLU A 153 17.79 -20.83 -4.04
C GLU A 153 17.66 -19.58 -3.16
N PHE A 154 17.02 -19.65 -1.97
CA PHE A 154 17.05 -18.56 -0.98
C PHE A 154 18.32 -18.58 -0.13
N TRP A 155 18.98 -19.74 -0.04
CA TRP A 155 20.10 -19.96 0.85
C TRP A 155 21.43 -20.13 0.09
N PRO A 156 22.40 -19.22 0.26
CA PRO A 156 23.71 -19.33 -0.39
C PRO A 156 24.40 -20.68 -0.14
N GLU A 157 24.22 -21.25 1.06
CA GLU A 157 24.86 -22.48 1.51
C GLU A 157 24.46 -23.72 0.69
N ILE A 158 23.23 -23.75 0.17
CA ILE A 158 22.67 -24.90 -0.55
C ILE A 158 22.30 -24.60 -2.01
N ALA A 159 22.27 -23.33 -2.42
CA ALA A 159 21.92 -22.94 -3.78
C ALA A 159 23.04 -23.25 -4.79
N HIS A 160 24.30 -23.30 -4.33
CA HIS A 160 25.47 -23.57 -5.16
C HIS A 160 25.63 -22.61 -6.35
N GLU A 161 25.20 -21.35 -6.21
CA GLU A 161 25.36 -20.34 -7.27
C GLU A 161 26.75 -19.69 -7.23
N PRO A 162 27.45 -19.59 -8.37
CA PRO A 162 28.78 -18.96 -8.40
C PRO A 162 28.76 -17.50 -7.96
N GLY A 163 29.53 -17.17 -6.92
CA GLY A 163 29.68 -15.80 -6.41
C GLY A 163 28.60 -15.37 -5.43
N TRP A 164 27.67 -16.25 -5.07
CA TRP A 164 26.70 -16.03 -4.01
C TRP A 164 27.00 -16.98 -2.85
N GLU A 165 27.87 -16.51 -1.95
CA GLU A 165 28.32 -17.24 -0.78
C GLU A 165 27.84 -16.55 0.49
N GLN A 166 27.65 -17.33 1.55
CA GLN A 166 27.28 -16.79 2.85
C GLN A 166 28.43 -15.95 3.44
N THR A 167 28.06 -14.96 4.25
CA THR A 167 29.02 -14.09 4.92
C THR A 167 29.94 -14.89 5.86
N ALA A 168 31.23 -14.56 5.85
CA ALA A 168 32.22 -15.21 6.69
C ALA A 168 31.88 -15.17 8.20
N ASP A 169 31.19 -14.11 8.67
CA ASP A 169 30.74 -14.00 10.06
C ASP A 169 29.74 -15.12 10.41
N ILE A 170 28.69 -15.28 9.61
CA ILE A 170 27.66 -16.31 9.80
C ILE A 170 28.26 -17.71 9.67
N MET A 171 29.15 -17.93 8.71
CA MET A 171 29.84 -19.22 8.57
C MET A 171 30.73 -19.54 9.77
N ASN A 172 31.46 -18.57 10.32
CA ASN A 172 32.34 -18.80 11.46
C ASN A 172 31.56 -19.00 12.77
N ARG A 173 30.49 -18.24 12.98
CA ARG A 173 29.74 -18.24 14.26
C ARG A 173 28.67 -19.32 14.31
N PHE A 174 28.02 -19.61 13.19
CA PHE A 174 26.86 -20.49 13.14
C PHE A 174 27.03 -21.68 12.18
N HIS A 175 28.15 -21.78 11.46
CA HIS A 175 28.33 -22.79 10.41
C HIS A 175 27.20 -22.75 9.34
N GLY A 176 26.79 -21.52 8.98
CA GLY A 176 25.69 -21.29 8.05
C GLY A 176 24.31 -21.28 8.72
N GLU A 177 23.31 -20.76 8.02
CA GLU A 177 21.93 -20.67 8.52
C GLU A 177 21.12 -21.93 8.23
N ILE A 178 21.54 -22.72 7.22
CA ILE A 178 20.90 -23.97 6.83
C ILE A 178 21.93 -25.08 6.60
N THR A 179 21.64 -26.27 7.09
CA THR A 179 22.46 -27.47 6.89
C THR A 179 21.63 -28.56 6.20
N LYS A 180 22.18 -29.16 5.14
CA LYS A 180 21.55 -30.31 4.47
C LYS A 180 21.78 -31.59 5.25
N THR A 181 20.74 -32.42 5.38
CA THR A 181 20.76 -33.73 6.04
C THR A 181 20.22 -34.81 5.10
N ASP A 182 20.28 -36.08 5.51
CA ASP A 182 19.73 -37.20 4.73
C ASP A 182 18.20 -37.16 4.63
N GLU A 183 17.52 -36.56 5.62
CA GLU A 183 16.05 -36.51 5.73
C GLU A 183 15.44 -35.17 5.25
N GLY A 184 16.29 -34.22 4.84
CA GLY A 184 15.89 -32.89 4.41
C GLY A 184 16.91 -31.82 4.81
N TYR A 185 16.46 -30.80 5.53
CA TYR A 185 17.28 -29.67 5.94
C TYR A 185 17.05 -29.31 7.40
N LYS A 186 18.04 -28.67 8.00
CA LYS A 186 17.97 -28.08 9.33
C LYS A 186 18.17 -26.59 9.20
N ILE A 187 17.18 -25.81 9.62
CA ILE A 187 17.19 -24.36 9.54
C ILE A 187 17.42 -23.81 10.94
N LYS A 188 18.48 -23.05 11.10
CA LYS A 188 18.70 -22.30 12.34
C LYS A 188 17.77 -21.10 12.38
N THR A 189 17.26 -20.79 13.56
CA THR A 189 16.14 -19.87 13.73
C THR A 189 16.31 -18.99 14.95
N ASN A 190 15.80 -17.77 14.82
CA ASN A 190 15.69 -16.80 15.89
C ASN A 190 14.43 -17.09 16.71
N LEU A 191 14.57 -17.25 18.03
CA LEU A 191 13.45 -17.40 18.95
C LEU A 191 13.21 -16.07 19.67
N TYR A 192 11.98 -15.56 19.61
CA TYR A 192 11.59 -14.32 20.27
C TYR A 192 10.48 -14.54 21.29
N GLY A 193 10.66 -13.98 22.49
CA GLY A 193 9.65 -13.84 23.52
C GLY A 193 9.03 -12.45 23.48
N TYR A 194 7.71 -12.38 23.26
CA TYR A 194 6.96 -11.13 23.16
C TYR A 194 6.03 -10.93 24.35
N ASP A 195 5.82 -9.68 24.76
CA ASP A 195 4.73 -9.32 25.66
C ASP A 195 3.38 -9.30 24.92
N ARG A 196 2.28 -9.12 25.67
CA ARG A 196 0.92 -9.17 25.10
C ARG A 196 0.63 -8.02 24.16
N GLU A 197 1.21 -6.83 24.41
CA GLU A 197 1.02 -5.65 23.57
C GLU A 197 1.74 -5.82 22.23
N SER A 198 2.97 -6.32 22.25
CA SER A 198 3.73 -6.68 21.05
C SER A 198 3.02 -7.78 20.26
N LEU A 199 2.43 -8.79 20.90
CA LEU A 199 1.63 -9.80 20.20
C LEU A 199 0.34 -9.22 19.57
N ASP A 200 -0.20 -8.13 20.10
CA ASP A 200 -1.34 -7.43 19.49
C ASP A 200 -0.90 -6.67 18.23
N THR A 201 0.21 -5.93 18.30
CA THR A 201 0.84 -5.26 17.15
C THR A 201 1.21 -6.27 16.05
N LEU A 202 1.63 -7.49 16.42
CA LEU A 202 2.03 -8.53 15.47
C LEU A 202 0.85 -9.01 14.60
N LYS A 203 -0.40 -8.77 15.02
CA LYS A 203 -1.59 -9.13 14.25
C LYS A 203 -1.66 -8.41 12.91
N ASP A 204 -1.05 -7.23 12.81
CA ASP A 204 -0.93 -6.46 11.58
C ASP A 204 0.00 -7.12 10.56
N PHE A 205 0.61 -8.27 10.86
CA PHE A 205 1.48 -9.03 9.95
C PHE A 205 0.98 -10.47 9.70
N ILE A 206 -0.23 -10.83 10.15
CA ILE A 206 -0.77 -12.19 9.96
C ILE A 206 -1.01 -12.48 8.48
N LEU A 207 -0.46 -13.60 8.02
CA LEU A 207 -0.74 -14.21 6.72
C LEU A 207 -1.81 -15.31 6.84
N ASP A 208 -1.70 -16.16 7.87
CA ASP A 208 -2.65 -17.25 8.15
C ASP A 208 -2.70 -17.57 9.65
N GLY A 209 -3.83 -18.09 10.13
CA GLY A 209 -4.05 -18.48 11.53
C GLY A 209 -4.53 -17.36 12.47
N GLU A 210 -4.41 -17.59 13.77
CA GLU A 210 -4.90 -16.68 14.82
C GLU A 210 -3.86 -16.52 15.94
N ILE A 211 -3.50 -15.27 16.26
CA ILE A 211 -2.63 -14.96 17.40
C ILE A 211 -3.48 -14.76 18.65
N ASN A 212 -3.36 -15.69 19.60
CA ASN A 212 -4.01 -15.62 20.91
C ASN A 212 -3.02 -16.05 22.01
N PRO A 213 -2.51 -15.12 22.84
CA PRO A 213 -1.52 -15.41 23.87
C PRO A 213 -1.96 -16.49 24.87
N ASP A 214 -3.23 -16.51 25.26
CA ASP A 214 -3.74 -17.48 26.23
C ASP A 214 -3.76 -18.90 25.63
N LYS A 215 -4.11 -19.04 24.34
CA LYS A 215 -4.02 -20.33 23.62
C LYS A 215 -2.57 -20.75 23.42
N MET A 216 -1.68 -19.81 23.09
CA MET A 216 -0.24 -20.08 22.92
C MET A 216 0.35 -20.70 24.19
N GLU A 217 0.05 -20.11 25.35
CA GLU A 217 0.53 -20.62 26.63
C GLU A 217 -0.11 -21.97 27.03
N ALA A 218 -1.36 -22.22 26.66
CA ALA A 218 -2.08 -23.45 27.03
C ALA A 218 -1.71 -24.67 26.15
N GLU A 219 -1.46 -24.46 24.86
CA GLU A 219 -1.23 -25.54 23.88
C GLU A 219 0.24 -25.66 23.44
N ASN A 220 1.18 -24.96 24.09
CA ASN A 220 2.55 -24.78 23.58
C ASN A 220 2.53 -24.29 22.12
N GLY A 221 1.69 -23.29 21.87
CA GLY A 221 1.52 -22.68 20.56
C GLY A 221 2.61 -21.65 20.27
N ILE A 222 3.07 -21.62 19.03
CA ILE A 222 4.02 -20.65 18.51
C ILE A 222 3.47 -19.94 17.27
N ILE A 223 4.09 -18.82 16.95
CA ILE A 223 3.88 -18.10 15.70
C ILE A 223 5.16 -18.27 14.87
N LEU A 224 5.01 -18.59 13.59
CA LEU A 224 6.14 -18.74 12.68
C LEU A 224 6.21 -17.55 11.73
N ARG A 225 7.33 -16.85 11.73
CA ARG A 225 7.70 -15.93 10.65
C ARG A 225 8.30 -16.75 9.51
N THR A 226 7.65 -16.73 8.35
CA THR A 226 8.10 -17.47 7.16
C THR A 226 9.13 -16.68 6.34
N LEU A 227 9.67 -17.29 5.30
CA LEU A 227 10.57 -16.67 4.33
C LEU A 227 9.83 -15.61 3.51
N VAL A 228 10.57 -14.59 3.06
CA VAL A 228 10.08 -13.56 2.14
C VAL A 228 11.05 -13.41 0.97
N ASP A 229 10.56 -13.45 -0.27
CA ASP A 229 11.42 -13.23 -1.45
C ASP A 229 11.51 -11.73 -1.81
N ALA A 230 12.34 -11.41 -2.80
CA ALA A 230 12.50 -10.04 -3.29
C ALA A 230 11.22 -9.44 -3.92
N GLN A 231 10.18 -10.25 -4.15
CA GLN A 231 8.89 -9.85 -4.71
C GLN A 231 7.77 -9.87 -3.66
N ASN A 232 8.12 -10.03 -2.37
CA ASN A 232 7.19 -10.08 -1.24
C ASN A 232 6.20 -11.26 -1.29
N ASN A 233 6.63 -12.39 -1.84
CA ASN A 233 5.96 -13.68 -1.69
C ASN A 233 6.38 -14.33 -0.36
N HIS A 234 5.60 -15.29 0.13
CA HIS A 234 5.80 -15.92 1.45
C HIS A 234 5.70 -17.46 1.44
N ASP A 235 5.64 -18.08 0.26
CA ASP A 235 5.38 -19.52 0.08
C ASP A 235 6.66 -20.37 -0.01
N GLY A 236 7.82 -19.83 0.41
CA GLY A 236 9.10 -20.55 0.42
C GLY A 236 9.19 -21.71 1.40
N LEU A 237 8.37 -21.69 2.45
CA LEU A 237 8.27 -22.72 3.47
C LEU A 237 6.81 -23.16 3.63
N ASP A 238 6.49 -24.42 3.31
CA ASP A 238 5.13 -24.98 3.40
C ASP A 238 4.88 -25.57 4.79
N ILE A 239 4.79 -24.67 5.78
CA ILE A 239 4.28 -24.96 7.12
C ILE A 239 2.96 -24.20 7.24
N ARG A 240 1.98 -24.78 7.93
CA ARG A 240 0.64 -24.18 8.09
C ARG A 240 0.18 -24.16 9.55
N PRO A 241 -0.75 -23.27 9.92
CA PRO A 241 -1.39 -23.34 11.22
C PRO A 241 -2.01 -24.72 11.46
N GLY A 242 -1.68 -25.33 12.60
CA GLY A 242 -2.06 -26.69 12.98
C GLY A 242 -0.93 -27.71 12.87
N ASP A 243 0.12 -27.42 12.10
CA ASP A 243 1.30 -28.27 12.00
C ASP A 243 2.12 -28.24 13.30
N THR A 244 2.97 -29.26 13.49
CA THR A 244 3.88 -29.36 14.63
C THR A 244 5.31 -29.19 14.15
N VAL A 245 6.09 -28.38 14.86
CA VAL A 245 7.52 -28.14 14.61
C VAL A 245 8.29 -28.52 15.85
N THR A 246 9.35 -29.31 15.67
CA THR A 246 10.30 -29.64 16.74
C THR A 246 11.43 -28.61 16.74
N LEU A 247 11.64 -27.94 17.87
CA LEU A 247 12.73 -26.97 18.04
C LEU A 247 13.82 -27.58 18.92
N LYS A 248 15.01 -27.70 18.34
CA LYS A 248 16.25 -27.99 19.03
C LYS A 248 16.87 -26.70 19.52
N THR A 249 17.19 -26.62 20.81
CA THR A 249 17.77 -25.44 21.46
C THR A 249 18.84 -25.88 22.46
N LEU A 250 19.65 -24.96 22.95
CA LEU A 250 20.72 -25.25 23.91
C LEU A 250 20.14 -25.57 25.31
N ASN A 251 20.79 -26.47 26.04
CA ASN A 251 20.45 -26.78 27.44
C ASN A 251 20.95 -25.72 28.41
N ASN A 252 22.12 -25.14 28.13
CA ASN A 252 22.71 -24.07 28.92
C ASN A 252 22.60 -22.73 28.21
N LEU A 253 22.44 -21.65 28.99
CA LEU A 253 22.35 -20.29 28.49
C LEU A 253 23.72 -19.61 28.39
N ASN A 254 24.72 -20.17 29.07
CA ASN A 254 26.13 -19.81 28.90
C ASN A 254 26.77 -20.84 27.98
N VAL A 255 27.24 -20.42 26.81
CA VAL A 255 27.62 -21.34 25.73
C VAL A 255 29.01 -21.06 25.19
N ASP A 256 29.72 -22.16 24.91
CA ASP A 256 30.86 -22.16 24.02
C ASP A 256 30.37 -21.92 22.59
N LYS A 257 31.12 -21.11 21.84
CA LYS A 257 30.69 -20.64 20.51
C LYS A 257 30.44 -21.80 19.54
N GLU A 258 31.16 -22.91 19.67
CA GLU A 258 30.97 -24.09 18.81
C GLU A 258 29.60 -24.75 18.98
N LEU A 259 28.93 -24.60 20.14
CA LEU A 259 27.61 -25.20 20.36
C LEU A 259 26.51 -24.53 19.52
N LEU A 260 26.75 -23.29 19.07
CA LEU A 260 25.86 -22.53 18.17
C LEU A 260 25.78 -23.13 16.76
N TRP A 261 26.66 -24.09 16.43
CA TRP A 261 26.59 -24.85 15.19
C TRP A 261 25.49 -25.93 15.22
N PHE A 262 24.97 -26.29 16.40
CA PHE A 262 24.00 -27.38 16.62
C PHE A 262 24.50 -28.80 16.28
N GLU A 263 25.82 -28.97 16.17
CA GLU A 263 26.53 -30.20 15.81
C GLU A 263 27.22 -30.91 16.99
N GLY A 264 27.04 -30.42 18.22
CA GLY A 264 27.62 -31.00 19.44
C GLY A 264 26.92 -32.28 19.93
N GLU A 265 27.30 -32.75 21.11
CA GLU A 265 26.69 -33.93 21.77
C GLU A 265 25.22 -33.68 22.13
N GLU A 266 24.37 -34.71 22.06
CA GLU A 266 22.92 -34.58 22.30
C GLU A 266 22.59 -34.03 23.71
N GLU A 267 23.45 -34.28 24.69
CA GLU A 267 23.30 -33.84 26.08
C GLU A 267 23.41 -32.31 26.24
N GLU A 268 23.97 -31.60 25.25
CA GLU A 268 24.09 -30.14 25.23
C GLU A 268 22.82 -29.45 24.70
N TYR A 269 21.86 -30.23 24.18
CA TYR A 269 20.66 -29.72 23.54
C TYR A 269 19.37 -30.28 24.17
N GLN A 270 18.29 -29.53 24.03
CA GLN A 270 16.93 -29.96 24.33
C GLN A 270 16.07 -29.78 23.08
N GLU A 271 15.20 -30.75 22.84
CA GLU A 271 14.20 -30.72 21.79
C GLU A 271 12.81 -30.63 22.38
N LYS A 272 11.98 -29.74 21.83
CA LYS A 272 10.58 -29.55 22.25
C LYS A 272 9.69 -29.38 21.03
N GLU A 273 8.53 -30.01 21.08
CA GLU A 273 7.50 -29.90 20.04
C GLU A 273 6.55 -28.75 20.31
N PHE A 274 6.24 -27.99 19.26
CA PHE A 274 5.34 -26.85 19.32
C PHE A 274 4.33 -26.89 18.19
N LYS A 275 3.12 -26.44 18.48
CA LYS A 275 2.05 -26.30 17.48
C LYS A 275 2.09 -24.92 16.86
N VAL A 276 2.13 -24.84 15.53
CA VAL A 276 2.06 -23.55 14.82
C VAL A 276 0.62 -23.05 14.86
N LEU A 277 0.38 -21.88 15.46
CA LEU A 277 -0.95 -21.28 15.57
C LEU A 277 -1.22 -20.20 14.52
N ALA A 278 -0.17 -19.52 14.08
CA ALA A 278 -0.25 -18.48 13.07
C ALA A 278 1.07 -18.36 12.30
N ILE A 279 0.97 -17.81 11.09
CA ILE A 279 2.09 -17.47 10.22
C ILE A 279 2.04 -15.98 9.96
N VAL A 280 3.19 -15.33 10.08
CA VAL A 280 3.33 -13.88 9.89
C VAL A 280 4.33 -13.56 8.78
N SER A 281 4.11 -12.46 8.09
CA SER A 281 5.01 -11.94 7.04
C SER A 281 6.31 -11.38 7.62
N ASP A 282 6.23 -10.81 8.83
CA ASP A 282 7.37 -10.24 9.52
C ASP A 282 7.21 -10.29 11.05
N SER A 283 8.27 -9.92 11.76
CA SER A 283 8.32 -9.78 13.21
C SER A 283 8.49 -8.31 13.60
N ILE A 284 8.21 -7.94 14.86
CA ILE A 284 8.28 -6.55 15.35
C ILE A 284 9.71 -6.12 15.67
N ILE A 285 10.60 -7.10 15.88
CA ILE A 285 12.00 -6.85 16.19
C ILE A 285 12.89 -7.87 15.48
N HIS A 286 13.90 -7.36 14.77
CA HIS A 286 14.97 -8.20 14.21
C HIS A 286 16.22 -8.10 15.08
N ASN A 287 16.79 -9.25 15.39
CA ASN A 287 18.15 -9.33 15.92
C ASN A 287 19.14 -9.47 14.76
N THR A 288 19.67 -8.35 14.29
CA THR A 288 20.67 -8.31 13.20
C THR A 288 22.08 -8.70 13.65
N GLU A 289 22.28 -9.04 14.93
CA GLU A 289 23.61 -9.34 15.48
C GLU A 289 23.92 -10.83 15.56
N ASN A 290 22.92 -11.69 15.35
CA ASN A 290 23.05 -13.15 15.42
C ASN A 290 22.79 -13.80 14.06
N ILE A 291 22.00 -14.86 14.00
CA ILE A 291 21.59 -15.50 12.74
C ILE A 291 20.71 -14.49 12.01
N GLY A 292 21.07 -14.17 10.77
CA GLY A 292 20.56 -13.04 10.00
C GLY A 292 19.06 -13.13 9.71
N ASP A 293 18.67 -12.96 8.45
CA ASP A 293 17.26 -12.91 8.08
C ASP A 293 16.63 -14.30 7.89
N SER A 294 16.79 -15.15 8.91
CA SER A 294 16.22 -16.49 8.97
C SER A 294 14.75 -16.49 9.38
N PRO A 295 13.98 -17.56 9.06
CA PRO A 295 12.69 -17.82 9.68
C PRO A 295 12.80 -17.70 11.19
N ALA A 296 11.77 -17.13 11.83
CA ALA A 296 11.79 -16.87 13.27
C ALA A 296 10.59 -17.51 13.96
N VAL A 297 10.83 -18.03 15.16
CA VAL A 297 9.79 -18.54 16.03
C VAL A 297 9.47 -17.48 17.08
N ILE A 298 8.21 -17.11 17.19
CA ILE A 298 7.73 -16.12 18.14
C ILE A 298 6.81 -16.82 19.15
N MET A 299 7.08 -16.61 20.42
CA MET A 299 6.27 -17.11 21.54
C MET A 299 6.08 -16.01 22.60
N THR A 300 5.29 -16.29 23.64
CA THR A 300 5.14 -15.34 24.74
C THR A 300 6.42 -15.25 25.57
N ASN A 301 6.67 -14.09 26.18
CA ASN A 301 7.73 -13.93 27.18
C ASN A 301 7.58 -14.95 28.32
N GLN A 302 6.33 -15.26 28.71
CA GLN A 302 6.03 -16.27 29.72
C GLN A 302 6.47 -17.68 29.30
N GLN A 303 6.22 -18.08 28.05
CA GLN A 303 6.72 -19.35 27.50
C GLN A 303 8.25 -19.37 27.47
N MET A 304 8.90 -18.31 26.98
CA MET A 304 10.37 -18.24 26.93
C MET A 304 11.00 -18.45 28.31
N HIS A 305 10.50 -17.78 29.33
CA HIS A 305 10.99 -17.93 30.70
C HIS A 305 10.72 -19.33 31.26
N LYS A 306 9.50 -19.85 31.11
CA LYS A 306 9.15 -21.19 31.64
C LYS A 306 9.90 -22.32 30.95
N LEU A 307 10.13 -22.22 29.65
CA LEU A 307 10.70 -23.29 28.84
C LEU A 307 12.23 -23.23 28.78
N TYR A 308 12.81 -22.04 28.76
CA TYR A 308 14.26 -21.87 28.54
C TYR A 308 14.97 -21.13 29.68
N GLN A 309 14.25 -20.76 30.75
CA GLN A 309 14.83 -20.10 31.94
C GLN A 309 15.50 -18.75 31.64
N ILE A 310 15.10 -18.08 30.54
CA ILE A 310 15.56 -16.73 30.20
C ILE A 310 14.71 -15.73 30.96
N GLU A 311 15.31 -15.07 31.93
CA GLU A 311 14.69 -14.10 32.83
C GLU A 311 14.80 -12.68 32.28
N ASN A 312 15.98 -12.29 31.81
CA ASN A 312 16.24 -10.90 31.43
C ASN A 312 15.84 -10.60 29.99
N TYR A 313 15.59 -9.32 29.70
CA TYR A 313 15.28 -8.81 28.37
C TYR A 313 16.57 -8.41 27.67
N ASN A 314 16.89 -9.05 26.56
CA ASN A 314 18.10 -8.76 25.79
C ASN A 314 17.84 -7.83 24.60
N MET A 315 16.58 -7.54 24.29
CA MET A 315 16.23 -6.46 23.38
C MET A 315 15.06 -5.65 23.91
N LEU A 316 15.08 -4.34 23.63
CA LEU A 316 14.03 -3.42 24.01
C LEU A 316 13.74 -2.45 22.88
N THR A 317 12.48 -2.04 22.79
CA THR A 317 12.06 -0.89 22.00
C THR A 317 11.47 0.15 22.92
N VAL A 318 11.75 1.43 22.64
CA VAL A 318 11.22 2.56 23.40
C VAL A 318 10.61 3.56 22.43
N GLY A 319 9.34 3.89 22.65
CA GLY A 319 8.64 4.99 21.99
C GLY A 319 8.77 6.27 22.82
N LYS A 320 9.09 7.40 22.19
CA LYS A 320 9.14 8.71 22.84
C LYS A 320 7.80 9.42 22.68
N GLU A 321 7.36 10.18 23.69
CA GLU A 321 6.20 11.06 23.57
C GLU A 321 6.46 12.17 22.53
N LYS A 322 7.70 12.63 22.45
CA LYS A 322 8.13 13.69 21.54
C LYS A 322 9.40 13.28 20.80
N GLN A 323 9.32 13.25 19.47
CA GLN A 323 10.48 12.97 18.62
C GLN A 323 11.61 13.98 18.85
N GLY A 324 12.82 13.46 18.99
CA GLY A 324 14.04 14.25 19.17
C GLY A 324 14.33 14.69 20.61
N ASP A 325 13.58 14.19 21.60
CA ASP A 325 13.96 14.35 23.00
C ASP A 325 15.27 13.59 23.27
N LYS A 326 16.29 14.34 23.70
CA LYS A 326 17.63 13.81 24.00
C LYS A 326 17.78 13.43 25.48
N GLU A 327 16.91 13.93 26.35
CA GLU A 327 16.99 13.66 27.79
C GLU A 327 16.64 12.20 28.08
N VAL A 328 15.62 11.67 27.40
CA VAL A 328 15.21 10.25 27.48
C VAL A 328 16.40 9.33 27.20
N LEU A 329 17.16 9.59 26.13
CA LEU A 329 18.32 8.77 25.76
C LEU A 329 19.40 8.78 26.86
N SER A 330 19.72 9.96 27.40
CA SER A 330 20.73 10.07 28.47
C SER A 330 20.30 9.38 29.77
N GLN A 331 19.00 9.41 30.10
CA GLN A 331 18.46 8.75 31.28
C GLN A 331 18.50 7.23 31.13
N ILE A 332 18.15 6.71 29.94
CA ILE A 332 18.27 5.29 29.61
C ILE A 332 19.72 4.83 29.71
N GLN A 333 20.67 5.59 29.15
CA GLN A 333 22.10 5.29 29.27
C GLN A 333 22.58 5.22 30.72
N THR A 334 21.98 6.03 31.61
CA THR A 334 22.31 6.01 33.04
C THR A 334 21.74 4.78 33.73
N ILE A 335 20.51 4.36 33.40
CA ILE A 335 19.90 3.14 33.97
C ILE A 335 20.64 1.87 33.54
N LEU A 336 21.17 1.89 32.31
CA LEU A 336 21.86 0.76 31.69
C LEU A 336 23.38 0.83 31.81
N SER A 337 23.94 1.77 32.60
CA SER A 337 25.40 1.95 32.70
C SER A 337 26.13 0.71 33.20
N ASP A 338 25.45 -0.06 34.05
CA ASP A 338 26.00 -1.26 34.71
C ASP A 338 25.71 -2.53 33.89
N THR A 339 24.93 -2.40 32.82
CA THR A 339 24.68 -3.46 31.85
C THR A 339 25.75 -3.37 30.76
N GLY A 340 26.61 -4.38 30.67
CA GLY A 340 27.65 -4.48 29.65
C GLY A 340 27.07 -4.72 28.25
N HIS A 341 27.85 -4.43 27.21
CA HIS A 341 27.52 -4.74 25.82
C HIS A 341 26.15 -4.25 25.31
N VAL A 342 25.73 -3.08 25.76
CA VAL A 342 24.48 -2.45 25.31
C VAL A 342 24.73 -1.61 24.07
N LYS A 343 24.01 -1.92 23.00
CA LYS A 343 23.91 -1.10 21.80
C LYS A 343 22.58 -0.36 21.82
N ILE A 344 22.66 0.97 21.81
CA ILE A 344 21.49 1.85 21.76
C ILE A 344 21.50 2.59 20.42
N VAL A 345 20.43 2.42 19.64
CA VAL A 345 20.23 3.08 18.35
C VAL A 345 19.05 4.03 18.48
N ASP A 346 19.28 5.33 18.28
CA ASP A 346 18.22 6.34 18.24
C ASP A 346 17.82 6.63 16.78
N ASN A 347 16.62 6.20 16.41
CA ASN A 347 16.07 6.33 15.07
C ASN A 347 15.16 7.53 14.91
N SER A 348 14.95 8.34 15.96
CA SER A 348 14.01 9.47 15.95
C SER A 348 14.23 10.39 14.73
N LEU A 349 15.50 10.66 14.40
CA LEU A 349 15.86 11.51 13.25
C LEU A 349 15.53 10.83 11.91
N SER A 350 15.86 9.56 11.77
CA SER A 350 15.61 8.76 10.56
C SER A 350 14.11 8.64 10.28
N ILE A 351 13.31 8.36 11.32
CA ILE A 351 11.84 8.33 11.24
C ILE A 351 11.31 9.71 10.82
N GLN A 352 11.80 10.79 11.44
CA GLN A 352 11.39 12.15 11.09
C GLN A 352 11.72 12.49 9.62
N MET A 353 12.92 12.14 9.14
CA MET A 353 13.34 12.38 7.76
C MET A 353 12.50 11.56 6.77
N LYS A 354 12.21 10.29 7.07
CA LYS A 354 11.35 9.41 6.25
C LYS A 354 9.93 9.98 6.15
N ASN A 355 9.32 10.32 7.29
CA ASN A 355 7.98 10.92 7.35
C ASN A 355 7.91 12.27 6.62
N ALA A 356 8.95 13.12 6.75
CA ALA A 356 9.05 14.36 6.00
C ALA A 356 9.17 14.13 4.48
N GLY A 357 9.90 13.10 4.06
CA GLY A 357 10.02 12.68 2.66
C GLY A 357 8.67 12.27 2.07
N ILE A 358 7.94 11.40 2.77
CA ILE A 358 6.58 10.96 2.38
C ILE A 358 5.65 12.18 2.25
N ARG A 359 5.64 13.08 3.24
CA ARG A 359 4.82 14.29 3.21
C ARG A 359 5.15 15.21 2.02
N ARG A 360 6.43 15.33 1.65
CA ARG A 360 6.84 16.11 0.47
C ARG A 360 6.32 15.48 -0.82
N ALA A 361 6.40 14.15 -0.94
CA ALA A 361 5.85 13.42 -2.08
C ALA A 361 4.33 13.58 -2.20
N GLU A 362 3.60 13.47 -1.07
CA GLU A 362 2.15 13.73 -1.02
C GLU A 362 1.79 15.13 -1.55
N LEU A 363 2.49 16.17 -1.07
CA LEU A 363 2.25 17.55 -1.51
C LEU A 363 2.50 17.76 -3.01
N LEU A 364 3.53 17.11 -3.58
CA LEU A 364 3.80 17.17 -5.02
C LEU A 364 2.68 16.51 -5.83
N LEU A 365 2.22 15.31 -5.43
CA LEU A 365 1.16 14.61 -6.13
C LEU A 365 -0.18 15.35 -6.06
N TYR A 366 -0.52 15.94 -4.91
CA TYR A 366 -1.70 16.80 -4.79
C TYR A 366 -1.60 18.06 -5.65
N SER A 367 -0.41 18.67 -5.74
CA SER A 367 -0.20 19.85 -6.59
C SER A 367 -0.41 19.54 -8.08
N ILE A 368 0.11 18.39 -8.55
CA ILE A 368 -0.12 17.91 -9.92
C ILE A 368 -1.61 17.64 -10.16
N SER A 369 -2.29 17.04 -9.17
CA SER A 369 -3.73 16.76 -9.24
C SER A 369 -4.56 18.04 -9.41
N VAL A 370 -4.24 19.11 -8.67
CA VAL A 370 -4.90 20.42 -8.80
C VAL A 370 -4.67 21.01 -10.19
N LEU A 371 -3.44 20.95 -10.72
CA LEU A 371 -3.12 21.45 -12.05
C LEU A 371 -3.92 20.72 -13.15
N LEU A 372 -4.03 19.40 -13.06
CA LEU A 372 -4.82 18.59 -13.98
C LEU A 372 -6.32 18.90 -13.89
N MET A 373 -6.84 19.14 -12.69
CA MET A 373 -8.22 19.57 -12.49
C MET A 373 -8.51 20.91 -13.17
N VAL A 374 -7.57 21.87 -13.11
CA VAL A 374 -7.70 23.15 -13.80
C VAL A 374 -7.69 22.98 -15.32
N ILE A 375 -6.81 22.14 -15.86
CA ILE A 375 -6.77 21.82 -17.30
C ILE A 375 -8.09 21.16 -17.74
N ALA A 376 -8.61 20.21 -16.95
CA ALA A 376 -9.88 19.56 -17.23
C ALA A 376 -11.03 20.58 -17.24
N LEU A 377 -11.06 21.53 -16.29
CA LEU A 377 -12.07 22.58 -16.25
C LEU A 377 -12.07 23.43 -17.54
N PHE A 378 -10.90 23.90 -17.98
CA PHE A 378 -10.78 24.63 -19.25
C PHE A 378 -11.25 23.79 -20.44
N HIS A 379 -10.91 22.50 -20.45
CA HIS A 379 -11.35 21.58 -21.49
C HIS A 379 -12.88 21.44 -21.52
N VAL A 380 -13.54 21.32 -20.36
CA VAL A 380 -15.02 21.25 -20.26
C VAL A 380 -15.64 22.53 -20.80
N ILE A 381 -15.14 23.70 -20.38
CA ILE A 381 -15.64 25.01 -20.82
C ILE A 381 -15.54 25.15 -22.34
N ASN A 382 -14.36 24.87 -22.90
CA ASN A 382 -14.14 24.96 -24.35
C ASN A 382 -15.03 24.00 -25.12
N THR A 383 -15.18 22.77 -24.62
CA THR A 383 -16.00 21.78 -25.33
C THR A 383 -17.49 22.10 -25.25
N MET A 384 -17.98 22.56 -24.09
CA MET A 384 -19.36 23.02 -23.95
C MET A 384 -19.64 24.22 -24.86
N PHE A 385 -18.70 25.16 -24.96
CA PHE A 385 -18.80 26.29 -25.89
C PHE A 385 -18.97 25.80 -27.34
N HIS A 386 -18.09 24.91 -27.80
CA HIS A 386 -18.19 24.35 -29.16
C HIS A 386 -19.48 23.56 -29.40
N LEU A 387 -19.93 22.76 -28.43
CA LEU A 387 -21.18 22.00 -28.55
C LEU A 387 -22.41 22.90 -28.68
N LEU A 388 -22.40 24.03 -27.97
CA LEU A 388 -23.51 24.97 -28.04
C LEU A 388 -23.45 25.83 -29.30
N GLU A 389 -22.27 26.28 -29.73
CA GLU A 389 -22.11 27.04 -30.98
C GLU A 389 -22.54 26.20 -32.19
N ALA A 390 -22.14 24.93 -32.24
CA ALA A 390 -22.54 24.00 -33.32
C ALA A 390 -24.07 23.79 -33.41
N ARG A 391 -24.82 24.15 -32.36
CA ARG A 391 -26.29 23.98 -32.27
C ARG A 391 -27.04 25.29 -32.14
N ARG A 392 -26.37 26.41 -32.31
CA ARG A 392 -26.91 27.75 -32.15
C ARG A 392 -28.22 27.95 -32.93
N TYR A 393 -28.27 27.52 -34.19
CA TYR A 393 -29.48 27.57 -35.01
C TYR A 393 -30.67 26.81 -34.39
N SER A 394 -30.43 25.61 -33.85
CA SER A 394 -31.49 24.81 -33.20
C SER A 394 -32.02 25.50 -31.94
N PHE A 395 -31.16 26.22 -31.21
CA PHE A 395 -31.56 26.99 -30.05
C PHE A 395 -32.30 28.27 -30.41
N ALA A 396 -31.91 28.95 -31.48
CA ALA A 396 -32.63 30.11 -32.02
C ALA A 396 -34.07 29.73 -32.43
N VAL A 397 -34.25 28.58 -33.08
CA VAL A 397 -35.58 28.03 -33.41
C VAL A 397 -36.39 27.75 -32.14
N LEU A 398 -35.79 27.14 -31.11
CA LEU A 398 -36.48 26.89 -29.84
C LEU A 398 -36.89 28.20 -29.13
N ARG A 399 -36.05 29.24 -29.16
CA ARG A 399 -36.38 30.60 -28.67
C ARG A 399 -37.50 31.23 -29.48
N ALA A 400 -37.49 31.11 -30.80
CA ALA A 400 -38.57 31.58 -31.67
C ALA A 400 -39.90 30.85 -31.43
N MET A 401 -39.87 29.58 -31.02
CA MET A 401 -41.04 28.80 -30.61
C MET A 401 -41.58 29.14 -29.22
N GLY A 402 -40.92 30.04 -28.47
CA GLY A 402 -41.39 30.53 -27.17
C GLY A 402 -40.82 29.80 -25.94
N ILE A 403 -39.68 29.10 -26.05
CA ILE A 403 -39.01 28.58 -24.83
C ILE A 403 -38.54 29.75 -23.95
N THR A 404 -38.79 29.67 -22.64
CA THR A 404 -38.28 30.64 -21.68
C THR A 404 -36.77 30.48 -21.46
N GLU A 405 -36.08 31.55 -21.08
CA GLU A 405 -34.65 31.47 -20.76
C GLU A 405 -34.36 30.54 -19.57
N THR A 406 -35.30 30.46 -18.62
CA THR A 406 -35.18 29.56 -17.47
C THR A 406 -35.30 28.10 -17.87
N ASP A 407 -36.21 27.76 -18.79
CA ASP A 407 -36.35 26.39 -19.30
C ASP A 407 -35.19 25.98 -20.20
N PHE A 408 -34.66 26.93 -20.99
CA PHE A 408 -33.41 26.73 -21.72
C PHE A 408 -32.24 26.42 -20.77
N TYR A 409 -32.10 27.20 -19.70
CA TYR A 409 -31.04 26.99 -18.70
C TYR A 409 -31.19 25.64 -17.96
N LYS A 410 -32.42 25.28 -17.55
CA LYS A 410 -32.71 23.96 -16.95
C LYS A 410 -32.37 22.80 -17.89
N MET A 411 -32.60 22.96 -19.20
CA MET A 411 -32.22 21.96 -20.19
C MET A 411 -30.70 21.76 -20.23
N LEU A 412 -29.93 22.84 -20.20
CA LEU A 412 -28.46 22.77 -20.20
C LEU A 412 -27.92 22.12 -18.92
N ILE A 413 -28.47 22.45 -17.75
CA ILE A 413 -28.11 21.80 -16.47
C ILE A 413 -28.37 20.29 -16.53
N ARG A 414 -29.53 19.86 -17.06
CA ARG A 414 -29.85 18.44 -17.22
C ARG A 414 -28.89 17.72 -18.17
N GLN A 415 -28.36 18.40 -19.19
CA GLN A 415 -27.30 17.85 -20.03
C GLN A 415 -26.01 17.70 -19.24
N ALA A 416 -25.56 18.77 -18.55
CA ALA A 416 -24.35 18.76 -17.72
C ALA A 416 -24.37 17.63 -16.69
N LEU A 417 -25.47 17.43 -15.97
CA LEU A 417 -25.60 16.37 -14.97
C LEU A 417 -25.50 14.97 -15.59
N LYS A 418 -26.00 14.76 -16.81
CA LYS A 418 -25.86 13.48 -17.52
C LYS A 418 -24.43 13.26 -17.99
N TYR A 419 -23.75 14.30 -18.48
CA TYR A 419 -22.32 14.20 -18.79
C TYR A 419 -21.51 13.88 -17.54
N ALA A 420 -21.77 14.57 -16.42
CA ALA A 420 -21.13 14.30 -15.14
C ALA A 420 -21.34 12.85 -14.69
N ALA A 421 -22.58 12.34 -14.76
CA ALA A 421 -22.90 10.96 -14.41
C ALA A 421 -22.15 9.94 -15.30
N LEU A 422 -22.15 10.16 -16.62
CA LEU A 422 -21.42 9.29 -17.56
C LEU A 422 -19.90 9.31 -17.30
N THR A 423 -19.34 10.49 -16.99
CA THR A 423 -17.93 10.64 -16.65
C THR A 423 -17.59 9.91 -15.34
N CYS A 424 -18.40 10.05 -14.30
CA CYS A 424 -18.20 9.33 -13.05
C CYS A 424 -18.22 7.81 -13.29
N THR A 425 -19.20 7.30 -14.04
CA THR A 425 -19.27 5.87 -14.39
C THR A 425 -18.01 5.42 -15.14
N ALA A 426 -17.55 6.19 -16.13
CA ALA A 426 -16.33 5.87 -16.86
C ALA A 426 -15.09 5.82 -15.94
N ILE A 427 -14.96 6.78 -15.01
CA ILE A 427 -13.87 6.79 -14.02
C ILE A 427 -13.89 5.52 -13.18
N PHE A 428 -15.02 5.15 -12.59
CA PHE A 428 -15.10 3.95 -11.75
C PHE A 428 -14.78 2.68 -12.52
N VAL A 429 -15.29 2.54 -13.74
CA VAL A 429 -15.03 1.36 -14.59
C VAL A 429 -13.55 1.26 -14.95
N ILE A 430 -12.93 2.37 -15.37
CA ILE A 430 -11.49 2.39 -15.73
C ILE A 430 -10.62 2.17 -14.50
N TYR A 431 -10.96 2.84 -13.39
CA TYR A 431 -10.20 2.80 -12.16
C TYR A 431 -10.21 1.39 -11.54
N ILE A 432 -11.39 0.84 -11.26
CA ILE A 432 -11.52 -0.49 -10.63
C ILE A 432 -11.10 -1.60 -11.61
N GLY A 433 -11.43 -1.46 -12.90
CA GLY A 433 -11.18 -2.49 -13.90
C GLY A 433 -9.70 -2.72 -14.18
N ILE A 434 -8.93 -1.63 -14.33
CA ILE A 434 -7.55 -1.67 -14.84
C ILE A 434 -6.59 -1.03 -13.85
N VAL A 435 -6.81 0.25 -13.51
CA VAL A 435 -5.78 1.08 -12.86
C VAL A 435 -5.47 0.60 -11.44
N GLN A 436 -6.50 0.32 -10.64
CA GLN A 436 -6.34 -0.16 -9.27
C GLN A 436 -5.56 -1.48 -9.24
N ARG A 437 -5.84 -2.41 -10.16
CA ARG A 437 -5.12 -3.70 -10.26
C ARG A 437 -3.64 -3.51 -10.62
N VAL A 438 -3.35 -2.62 -11.56
CA VAL A 438 -1.96 -2.34 -11.96
C VAL A 438 -1.19 -1.71 -10.80
N ILE A 439 -1.79 -0.72 -10.14
CA ILE A 439 -1.16 -0.05 -9.00
C ILE A 439 -1.00 -1.02 -7.83
N SER A 440 -2.02 -1.82 -7.48
CA SER A 440 -1.93 -2.79 -6.39
C SER A 440 -0.80 -3.79 -6.61
N HIS A 441 -0.67 -4.29 -7.84
CA HIS A 441 0.42 -5.21 -8.18
C HIS A 441 1.79 -4.54 -8.04
N MET A 442 1.95 -3.29 -8.51
CA MET A 442 3.19 -2.54 -8.34
C MET A 442 3.51 -2.31 -6.86
N LEU A 443 2.53 -1.89 -6.05
CA LEU A 443 2.74 -1.62 -4.63
C LEU A 443 3.18 -2.87 -3.86
N VAL A 444 2.56 -4.02 -4.12
CA VAL A 444 2.91 -5.27 -3.43
C VAL A 444 4.21 -5.86 -3.94
N HIS A 445 4.37 -6.05 -5.26
CA HIS A 445 5.49 -6.87 -5.79
C HIS A 445 6.71 -6.06 -6.19
N VAL A 446 6.56 -4.77 -6.52
CA VAL A 446 7.69 -3.92 -6.94
C VAL A 446 8.18 -3.06 -5.78
N TYR A 447 7.24 -2.52 -4.99
CA TYR A 447 7.57 -1.71 -3.82
C TYR A 447 7.52 -2.48 -2.49
N THR A 448 7.24 -3.79 -2.53
CA THR A 448 7.30 -4.72 -1.38
C THR A 448 6.53 -4.21 -0.16
N TYR A 449 5.27 -3.81 -0.37
CA TYR A 449 4.43 -3.33 0.72
C TYR A 449 4.00 -4.49 1.63
N MET A 450 4.16 -4.31 2.94
CA MET A 450 4.11 -5.37 3.95
C MET A 450 2.70 -5.90 4.27
N ASN A 451 1.59 -5.23 3.88
CA ASN A 451 0.26 -5.82 4.08
C ASN A 451 -0.95 -5.23 3.30
N GLN A 452 -2.15 -5.80 3.57
CA GLN A 452 -3.46 -5.61 2.93
C GLN A 452 -3.75 -4.17 2.47
N LEU A 453 -3.73 -3.97 1.16
CA LEU A 453 -4.04 -2.69 0.52
C LEU A 453 -5.46 -2.24 0.87
N GLN A 454 -5.58 -1.07 1.49
CA GLN A 454 -6.86 -0.42 1.68
C GLN A 454 -7.37 0.18 0.38
N GLY A 455 -8.68 0.12 0.21
CA GLY A 455 -9.38 0.78 -0.89
C GLY A 455 -9.25 2.30 -0.82
N VAL A 456 -9.71 2.98 -1.87
CA VAL A 456 -9.75 4.44 -1.90
C VAL A 456 -10.63 4.98 -0.77
N SER A 457 -10.20 6.07 -0.13
CA SER A 457 -11.02 6.70 0.91
C SER A 457 -12.39 7.15 0.36
N PRO A 458 -13.49 6.91 1.09
CA PRO A 458 -14.82 7.39 0.70
C PRO A 458 -14.85 8.90 0.45
N GLY A 459 -14.07 9.66 1.24
CA GLY A 459 -13.94 11.11 1.09
C GLY A 459 -13.35 11.53 -0.26
N ALA A 460 -12.30 10.86 -0.75
CA ALA A 460 -11.72 11.16 -2.05
C ALA A 460 -12.69 10.87 -3.21
N VAL A 461 -13.46 9.78 -3.10
CA VAL A 461 -14.50 9.44 -4.07
C VAL A 461 -15.57 10.53 -4.14
N ILE A 462 -16.07 10.98 -2.99
CA ILE A 462 -17.05 12.07 -2.91
C ILE A 462 -16.47 13.37 -3.48
N LEU A 463 -15.22 13.68 -3.18
CA LEU A 463 -14.53 14.87 -3.68
C LEU A 463 -14.42 14.88 -5.20
N VAL A 464 -14.07 13.75 -5.82
CA VAL A 464 -13.99 13.62 -7.29
C VAL A 464 -15.38 13.80 -7.92
N ILE A 465 -16.42 13.14 -7.38
CA ILE A 465 -17.79 13.28 -7.87
C ILE A 465 -18.26 14.73 -7.75
N ALA A 466 -18.08 15.35 -6.58
CA ALA A 466 -18.46 16.74 -6.33
C ALA A 466 -17.71 17.71 -7.25
N GLY A 467 -16.40 17.49 -7.44
CA GLY A 467 -15.56 18.27 -8.35
C GLY A 467 -16.04 18.20 -9.80
N ILE A 468 -16.38 17.00 -10.30
CA ILE A 468 -16.90 16.82 -11.67
C ILE A 468 -18.25 17.51 -11.84
N VAL A 469 -19.17 17.30 -10.90
CA VAL A 469 -20.49 17.96 -10.93
C VAL A 469 -20.33 19.48 -10.91
N PHE A 470 -19.45 19.99 -10.05
CA PHE A 470 -19.12 21.42 -9.99
C PHE A 470 -18.56 21.94 -11.32
N MET A 471 -17.57 21.26 -11.91
CA MET A 471 -16.97 21.65 -13.19
C MET A 471 -18.02 21.74 -14.32
N PHE A 472 -18.92 20.76 -14.43
CA PHE A 472 -19.98 20.77 -15.45
C PHE A 472 -21.02 21.87 -15.21
N LEU A 473 -21.47 22.07 -13.98
CA LEU A 473 -22.42 23.14 -13.65
C LEU A 473 -21.80 24.52 -13.88
N PHE A 474 -20.58 24.72 -13.41
CA PHE A 474 -19.83 25.96 -13.59
C PHE A 474 -19.63 26.27 -15.08
N SER A 475 -19.19 25.30 -15.87
CA SER A 475 -19.07 25.45 -17.32
C SER A 475 -20.38 25.88 -17.97
N VAL A 476 -21.51 25.21 -17.66
CA VAL A 476 -22.82 25.58 -18.20
C VAL A 476 -23.21 27.00 -17.82
N THR A 477 -22.93 27.45 -16.60
CA THR A 477 -23.27 28.83 -16.18
C THR A 477 -22.54 29.89 -17.01
N ILE A 478 -21.27 29.66 -17.33
CA ILE A 478 -20.45 30.57 -18.14
C ILE A 478 -20.96 30.57 -19.58
N THR A 479 -21.09 29.40 -20.19
CA THR A 479 -21.43 29.28 -21.60
C THR A 479 -22.86 29.72 -21.89
N ALA A 480 -23.82 29.40 -21.01
CA ALA A 480 -25.22 29.81 -21.17
C ALA A 480 -25.36 31.34 -21.13
N ARG A 481 -24.64 32.02 -20.22
CA ARG A 481 -24.65 33.50 -20.14
C ARG A 481 -24.11 34.15 -21.41
N GLN A 482 -23.09 33.58 -22.03
CA GLN A 482 -22.52 34.10 -23.27
C GLN A 482 -23.51 33.99 -24.43
N ILE A 483 -24.24 32.88 -24.54
CA ILE A 483 -25.18 32.64 -25.65
C ILE A 483 -26.49 33.42 -25.48
N LEU A 484 -27.02 33.52 -24.26
CA LEU A 484 -28.25 34.27 -24.01
C LEU A 484 -28.13 35.77 -24.35
N ARG A 485 -26.90 36.31 -24.34
CA ARG A 485 -26.58 37.68 -24.76
C ARG A 485 -26.61 37.89 -26.28
N LEU A 486 -26.67 36.83 -27.09
CA LEU A 486 -26.69 36.94 -28.55
C LEU A 486 -28.11 37.28 -29.06
N ASN A 487 -28.17 38.10 -30.12
CA ASN A 487 -29.42 38.56 -30.70
C ASN A 487 -30.05 37.48 -31.60
N ILE A 488 -31.28 37.06 -31.29
CA ILE A 488 -32.00 35.96 -31.97
C ILE A 488 -32.09 36.17 -33.49
N VAL A 489 -32.25 37.42 -33.93
CA VAL A 489 -32.38 37.77 -35.35
C VAL A 489 -31.07 37.54 -36.13
N GLU A 490 -29.92 37.70 -35.48
CA GLU A 490 -28.62 37.40 -36.08
C GLU A 490 -28.33 35.90 -36.09
N GLU A 491 -28.86 35.13 -35.13
CA GLU A 491 -28.70 33.67 -35.09
C GLU A 491 -29.49 32.95 -36.19
N LEU A 492 -30.64 33.49 -36.58
CA LEU A 492 -31.52 32.90 -37.60
C LEU A 492 -31.10 33.25 -39.04
N LYS A 493 -30.25 34.27 -39.22
CA LYS A 493 -29.77 34.72 -40.54
C LYS A 493 -28.56 33.94 -41.07
N LYS A 494 -27.95 33.08 -40.25
CA LYS A 494 -26.66 32.43 -40.51
C LYS A 494 -26.79 30.98 -40.92
#